data_AF-A0A0G0CF15-F1
#
_entry.id   AF-A0A0G0CF15-F1
#
_cell.length_a   1.000
_cell.length_b   1.000
_cell.length_c   1.000
_cell.angle_alpha   90.00
_cell.angle_beta   90.00
_cell.angle_gamma   90.00
#
_symmetry.space_group_name_H-M   'P 1'
#
loop_
_entity.id
_entity.type
_entity.pdbx_description
1 polymer ?
#
loop_
_entity_poly.entity_id
_entity_poly.type
_entity_poly.pdbx_seq_one_letter_code
_entity_poly.pdbx_strand_id
1 'polypeptide(L)'
;MQIGIDGSRAFFKQRTGIEEYSYQVIKHLVETRQCLVSTVQVVLYLRKNQKIDFNLSADKAGLPANWKIKVWTFSGNVSSSC
;
A
#
# COMPACT_ATOMS: atom_id res chain seq x y z
N MET A 1 -16.32 -8.93 -4.68
CA MET A 1 -15.07 -9.54 -4.18
C MET A 1 -14.19 -8.44 -3.61
N GLN A 2 -13.49 -8.69 -2.50
CA GLN A 2 -12.60 -7.70 -1.87
C GLN A 2 -11.19 -8.29 -1.77
N ILE A 3 -10.19 -7.47 -2.10
CA ILE A 3 -8.77 -7.85 -2.04
C ILE A 3 -8.07 -6.94 -1.04
N GLY A 4 -7.46 -7.53 -0.02
CA GLY A 4 -6.60 -6.83 0.92
C GLY A 4 -5.13 -6.98 0.54
N ILE A 5 -4.42 -5.87 0.37
CA ILE A 5 -2.98 -5.86 0.13
C ILE A 5 -2.30 -5.29 1.36
N ASP A 6 -1.39 -6.05 1.97
CA ASP A 6 -0.55 -5.56 3.06
C ASP A 6 0.66 -4.79 2.50
N GLY A 7 0.57 -3.47 2.54
CA GLY A 7 1.65 -2.55 2.16
C GLY A 7 2.46 -2.05 3.36
N SER A 8 2.28 -2.61 4.56
CA SER A 8 2.85 -2.08 5.81
C SER A 8 4.37 -1.96 5.82
N ARG A 9 5.08 -2.68 4.94
CA ARG A 9 6.54 -2.58 4.77
C ARG A 9 7.00 -2.00 3.43
N ALA A 10 6.11 -1.94 2.44
CA ALA A 10 6.44 -1.49 1.09
C ALA A 10 6.84 0.00 1.02
N PHE A 11 6.36 0.81 1.97
CA PHE A 11 6.57 2.26 1.99
C PHE A 11 7.56 2.74 3.06
N PHE A 12 8.48 1.87 3.49
CA PHE A 12 9.60 2.33 4.32
C PHE A 12 10.63 3.10 3.49
N LYS A 13 11.34 4.03 4.15
CA LYS A 13 12.44 4.79 3.54
C LYS A 13 13.64 3.91 3.21
N GLN A 14 13.95 2.95 4.09
CA GLN A 14 14.97 1.94 3.88
C GLN A 14 14.24 0.63 3.56
N ARG A 15 14.38 0.16 2.32
CA ARG A 15 13.75 -1.07 1.83
C ARG A 15 14.83 -2.11 1.61
N THR A 16 14.58 -3.35 2.03
CA THR A 16 15.41 -4.50 1.62
C THR A 16 14.76 -5.17 0.40
N GLY A 17 15.36 -6.24 -0.14
CA GLY A 17 14.92 -6.84 -1.39
C GLY A 17 13.43 -7.20 -1.44
N ILE A 18 12.86 -7.68 -0.32
CA ILE A 18 11.43 -8.06 -0.25
C ILE A 18 10.53 -6.82 -0.18
N GLU A 19 10.91 -5.80 0.59
CA GLU A 19 10.15 -4.55 0.65
C GLU A 19 10.16 -3.83 -0.71
N GLU A 20 11.31 -3.82 -1.40
CA GLU A 20 11.41 -3.21 -2.73
C GLU A 20 10.63 -4.00 -3.77
N TYR A 21 10.67 -5.34 -3.74
CA TYR A 21 9.82 -6.17 -4.59
C TYR A 21 8.33 -5.87 -4.36
N SER A 22 7.91 -5.81 -3.11
CA SER A 22 6.51 -5.50 -2.74
C SER A 22 6.11 -4.10 -3.22
N TYR A 23 7.00 -3.12 -3.07
CA TYR A 23 6.79 -1.77 -3.58
C TYR A 23 6.61 -1.74 -5.09
N GLN A 24 7.50 -2.39 -5.85
CA GLN A 24 7.44 -2.43 -7.31
C GLN A 24 6.19 -3.16 -7.81
N VAL A 25 5.76 -4.24 -7.15
CA VAL A 25 4.49 -4.92 -7.47
C VAL A 25 3.31 -3.99 -7.28
N ILE A 26 3.19 -3.34 -6.12
CA ILE A 26 2.08 -2.41 -5.84
C ILE A 26 2.12 -1.24 -6.82
N LYS A 27 3.31 -0.67 -7.06
CA LYS A 27 3.52 0.39 -8.03
C LYS A 27 3.03 -0.03 -9.42
N HIS A 28 3.45 -1.18 -9.89
CA HIS A 28 3.09 -1.67 -11.22
C HIS A 28 1.59 -1.94 -11.34
N LEU A 29 0.96 -2.52 -10.31
CA LEU A 29 -0.50 -2.72 -10.27
C LEU A 29 -1.28 -1.40 -10.36
N VAL A 30 -0.78 -0.36 -9.71
CA VAL A 30 -1.39 0.98 -9.75
C VAL A 30 -1.13 1.67 -11.10
N GLU A 31 0.12 1.68 -11.58
CA GLU A 31 0.56 2.38 -12.80
C GLU A 31 -0.02 1.81 -14.07
N THR A 32 -0.02 0.48 -14.21
CA THR A 32 -0.57 -0.18 -15.41
C THR A 32 -2.08 -0.03 -15.52
N ARG A 33 -2.75 0.41 -14.44
CA ARG A 33 -4.22 0.42 -14.28
C ARG A 33 -4.86 -0.92 -14.68
N GLN A 34 -4.07 -1.99 -14.76
CA GLN A 34 -4.52 -3.35 -15.09
C GLN A 34 -5.29 -3.98 -13.93
N CYS A 35 -5.39 -3.28 -12.81
CA CYS A 35 -5.78 -3.89 -11.57
C CYS A 35 -7.29 -3.95 -11.39
N LEU A 36 -7.78 -5.13 -11.75
CA LEU A 36 -8.99 -5.79 -11.27
C LEU A 36 -10.26 -5.14 -11.80
N VAL A 37 -11.09 -5.97 -12.43
CA VAL A 37 -12.45 -5.64 -12.92
C VAL A 37 -13.08 -4.60 -12.01
N SER A 38 -13.73 -3.58 -12.58
CA SER A 38 -14.38 -2.46 -11.86
C SER A 38 -15.29 -2.88 -10.70
N THR A 39 -15.65 -4.16 -10.62
CA THR A 39 -16.42 -4.83 -9.56
C THR A 39 -15.61 -5.29 -8.34
N VAL A 40 -14.28 -5.17 -8.33
CA VAL A 40 -13.41 -5.60 -7.22
C VAL A 40 -12.88 -4.39 -6.46
N GLN A 41 -13.12 -4.39 -5.15
CA GLN A 41 -12.61 -3.36 -4.25
C GLN A 41 -11.26 -3.80 -3.67
N VAL A 42 -10.24 -2.96 -3.82
CA VAL A 42 -8.89 -3.17 -3.28
C VAL A 42 -8.71 -2.32 -2.03
N VAL A 43 -8.24 -2.93 -0.95
CA VAL A 43 -7.90 -2.22 0.30
C VAL A 43 -6.41 -2.36 0.54
N LEU A 44 -5.69 -1.23 0.43
CA LEU A 44 -4.26 -1.15 0.73
C LEU A 44 -4.07 -0.79 2.20
N TYR A 45 -3.45 -1.70 2.95
CA TYR A 45 -3.13 -1.50 4.37
C TYR A 45 -1.76 -0.85 4.51
N LEU A 46 -1.71 0.27 5.22
CA LEU A 46 -0.48 1.02 5.48
C LEU A 46 -0.23 1.16 6.96
N ARG A 47 1.04 1.32 7.33
CA ARG A 47 1.42 1.66 8.70
C ARG A 47 1.33 3.17 8.91
N LYS A 48 1.09 3.58 10.15
CA LYS A 48 1.10 5.00 10.55
C LYS A 48 2.43 5.68 10.13
N ASN A 49 2.34 6.91 9.62
CA ASN A 49 3.45 7.74 9.12
C ASN A 49 4.16 7.27 7.83
N GLN A 50 3.59 6.32 7.09
CA GLN A 50 4.07 6.02 5.74
C GLN A 50 3.49 7.01 4.73
N LYS A 51 4.35 7.50 3.84
CA LYS A 51 3.96 8.29 2.68
C LYS A 51 3.94 7.38 1.46
N ILE A 52 2.95 7.57 0.61
CA ILE A 52 2.87 6.89 -0.68
C ILE A 52 3.49 7.83 -1.71
N ASP A 53 4.52 7.35 -2.39
CA ASP A 53 5.36 8.18 -3.29
C ASP A 53 4.98 8.00 -4.76
N PHE A 54 3.87 7.31 -5.05
CA PHE A 54 3.49 7.03 -6.42
C PHE A 54 3.15 8.34 -7.15
N ASN A 55 3.59 8.44 -8.42
CA ASN A 55 3.23 9.56 -9.28
C ASN A 55 1.84 9.30 -9.83
N LEU A 56 0.85 9.84 -9.16
CA LEU A 56 -0.53 9.44 -9.33
C LEU A 56 -1.35 10.53 -10.00
N SER A 57 -1.16 10.68 -11.30
CA SER A 57 -1.95 11.58 -12.14
C SER A 57 -3.37 11.04 -12.33
N ALA A 58 -4.29 11.40 -11.42
CA ALA A 58 -5.72 11.61 -11.76
C ALA A 58 -6.54 12.22 -10.62
N ASP A 59 -6.33 11.89 -9.34
CA ASP A 59 -7.25 12.32 -8.26
C ASP A 59 -6.53 12.64 -6.93
N LYS A 60 -7.21 13.30 -5.97
CA LYS A 60 -6.65 13.87 -4.70
C LYS A 60 -5.77 12.94 -3.83
N ALA A 61 -5.80 11.63 -4.04
CA ALA A 61 -4.89 10.64 -3.43
C ALA A 61 -4.25 9.71 -4.46
N GLY A 62 -4.61 9.89 -5.73
CA GLY A 62 -3.94 9.34 -6.87
C GLY A 62 -4.26 7.88 -7.25
N LEU A 63 -4.99 7.18 -6.41
CA LEU A 63 -5.35 5.80 -6.65
C LEU A 63 -6.62 5.70 -7.53
N PRO A 64 -6.79 4.59 -8.27
CA PRO A 64 -8.03 4.30 -8.99
C PRO A 64 -9.25 4.27 -8.04
N ALA A 65 -10.45 4.57 -8.55
CA ALA A 65 -11.67 4.71 -7.74
C ALA A 65 -12.05 3.44 -6.92
N ASN A 66 -11.59 2.27 -7.33
CA ASN A 66 -11.82 1.00 -6.64
C ASN A 66 -10.81 0.69 -5.51
N TRP A 67 -9.83 1.56 -5.29
CA TRP A 67 -8.82 1.42 -4.24
C TRP A 67 -9.18 2.26 -3.01
N LYS A 68 -9.02 1.68 -1.83
CA LYS A 68 -9.13 2.37 -0.54
C LYS A 68 -7.87 2.16 0.26
N ILE A 69 -7.39 3.23 0.88
CA ILE A 69 -6.27 3.17 1.83
C ILE A 69 -6.86 2.98 3.23
N LYS A 70 -6.32 2.02 3.97
CA LYS A 70 -6.60 1.84 5.40
C LYS A 70 -5.30 1.87 6.19
N VAL A 71 -5.13 2.91 6.99
CA VAL A 71 -3.97 3.03 7.87
C VAL A 71 -4.26 2.24 9.15
N TRP A 72 -3.42 1.26 9.45
CA TRP A 72 -3.48 0.51 10.69
C TRP A 72 -2.44 1.05 11.68
N THR A 73 -2.91 1.36 12.89
CA THR A 73 -2.07 1.60 14.05
C THR A 73 -1.87 0.28 14.79
N PHE A 74 -0.66 -0.27 14.78
CA PHE A 74 -0.32 -1.40 15.63
C PHE A 74 -0.11 -0.89 17.06
N SER A 75 -1.10 -1.06 17.93
CA SER A 75 -1.01 -0.75 19.37
C SER A 75 -0.42 -1.96 20.11
N GLY A 76 0.83 -2.29 19.82
CA GLY A 76 1.58 -3.29 20.57
C GLY A 76 2.67 -2.59 21.38
N ASN A 77 2.52 -2.54 22.70
CA ASN A 77 3.65 -2.28 23.60
C ASN A 77 4.58 -3.49 23.49
N VAL A 78 5.49 -3.48 22.51
CA VAL A 78 6.56 -4.46 22.47
C VAL A 78 7.66 -3.89 23.34
N SER A 79 7.74 -4.36 24.60
CA SER A 79 8.91 -4.16 25.44
C SER A 79 10.10 -4.79 24.73
N SER A 80 10.91 -3.97 24.08
CA SER A 80 12.18 -4.39 23.50
C SER A 80 13.19 -4.58 24.63
N SER A 81 13.21 -5.78 25.21
CA SER A 81 14.36 -6.29 25.95
C SER A 81 15.14 -7.21 25.03
N CYS A 82 16.18 -6.67 24.40
CA CYS A 82 17.34 -7.41 23.94
C CYS A 82 18.56 -6.82 24.63
#